data_AF-A0A0X9VY89-F1
#
_entry.id   AF-A0A0X9VY89-F1
#
_cell.length_a   1.000
_cell.length_b   1.000
_cell.length_c   1.000
_cell.angle_alpha   90.00
_cell.angle_beta   90.00
_cell.angle_gamma   90.00
#
_symmetry.space_group_name_H-M   'P 1'
#
loop_
_entity.id
_entity.type
_entity.pdbx_description
1 polymer ?
#
loop_
_entity_poly.entity_id
_entity_poly.type
_entity_poly.pdbx_seq_one_letter_code
_entity_poly.pdbx_strand_id
1 'polypeptide(L)'
;MKQVLIVIIVVTALFFIFGCILKIFSLLIKTKDNQIIKKINYILPQSQCRKCGHQNCQSYAEAIVMEGNEINKCNPGGKLVVLKIAELLNIKPLEINLNKFKKEKQVAFIDENNCIGCSKCIQNCPVDVIIGTKHSMHTILEQFCTGCELCVTHCPTNCITMIPTRNHNNNKKWNGITIPIQSIKIQT
;
A
#
# COMPACT_ATOMS: atom_id res chain seq x y z
N MET A 1 30.64 -56.14 -28.60
CA MET A 1 30.46 -55.81 -27.16
C MET A 1 31.14 -54.50 -26.74
N LYS A 2 32.46 -54.31 -26.97
CA LYS A 2 33.16 -53.04 -26.62
C LYS A 2 32.53 -51.77 -27.23
N GLN A 3 32.11 -51.82 -28.49
CA GLN A 3 31.44 -50.71 -29.19
C GLN A 3 30.16 -50.25 -28.46
N VAL A 4 29.31 -51.20 -28.05
CA VAL A 4 28.05 -50.93 -27.34
C VAL A 4 28.32 -50.31 -25.96
N LEU A 5 29.36 -50.78 -25.26
CA LEU A 5 29.75 -50.24 -23.96
C LEU A 5 30.20 -48.77 -24.05
N ILE A 6 30.97 -48.41 -25.09
CA ILE A 6 31.42 -47.03 -25.32
C ILE A 6 30.23 -46.10 -25.54
N VAL A 7 29.24 -46.50 -26.34
CA VAL A 7 28.05 -45.69 -26.60
C VAL A 7 27.29 -45.38 -25.31
N ILE A 8 27.09 -46.39 -24.45
CA ILE A 8 26.37 -46.21 -23.17
C ILE A 8 27.11 -45.23 -22.25
N ILE A 9 28.43 -45.32 -22.17
CA ILE A 9 29.25 -44.41 -21.36
C ILE A 9 29.17 -42.98 -21.89
N VAL A 10 29.25 -42.78 -23.21
CA VAL A 10 29.19 -41.44 -23.81
C VAL A 10 27.82 -40.81 -23.59
N VAL A 11 26.73 -41.55 -23.80
CA VAL A 11 25.36 -41.05 -23.63
C VAL A 11 25.10 -40.68 -22.17
N THR A 12 25.48 -41.54 -21.22
CA THR A 12 25.30 -41.26 -19.78
C THR A 12 26.13 -40.06 -19.32
N ALA A 13 27.37 -39.94 -19.79
CA ALA A 13 28.20 -38.77 -19.50
C ALA A 13 27.56 -37.47 -20.03
N LEU A 14 26.99 -37.51 -21.23
CA LEU A 14 26.34 -36.34 -21.84
C LEU A 14 25.11 -35.88 -21.04
N PHE A 15 24.27 -36.82 -20.61
CA PHE A 15 23.13 -36.52 -19.73
C PHE A 15 23.57 -35.96 -18.38
N PHE A 16 24.64 -36.51 -17.79
CA PHE A 16 25.16 -36.02 -16.52
C PHE A 16 25.67 -34.58 -16.64
N ILE A 17 26.44 -34.28 -17.68
CA ILE A 17 26.96 -32.94 -17.97
C ILE A 17 25.81 -31.95 -18.15
N PHE A 18 24.81 -32.29 -18.97
CA PHE A 18 23.66 -31.42 -19.23
C PHE A 18 22.83 -31.19 -17.95
N GLY A 19 22.62 -32.24 -17.15
CA GLY A 19 21.94 -32.15 -15.86
C GLY A 19 22.68 -31.25 -14.86
N CYS A 20 24.01 -31.37 -14.77
CA CYS A 20 24.83 -30.47 -13.97
C CYS A 20 24.68 -29.02 -14.45
N ILE A 21 24.81 -28.75 -15.74
CA ILE A 21 24.69 -27.39 -16.31
C ILE A 21 23.33 -26.77 -15.96
N LEU A 22 22.22 -27.50 -16.20
CA LEU A 22 20.88 -27.03 -15.88
C LEU A 22 20.69 -26.79 -14.38
N LYS A 23 21.27 -27.64 -13.53
CA LYS A 23 21.20 -27.49 -12.06
C LYS A 23 21.94 -26.25 -11.58
N ILE A 24 23.16 -26.02 -12.08
CA ILE A 24 23.93 -24.79 -11.76
C ILE A 24 23.13 -23.56 -12.23
N PHE A 25 22.63 -23.57 -13.46
CA PHE A 25 21.90 -22.44 -14.04
C PHE A 25 20.65 -22.08 -13.21
N SER A 26 19.86 -23.08 -12.80
CA SER A 26 18.68 -22.89 -11.94
C SER A 26 19.01 -22.29 -10.58
N LEU A 27 20.12 -22.72 -9.95
CA LEU A 27 20.56 -22.20 -8.66
C LEU A 27 21.01 -20.73 -8.75
N LEU A 28 21.69 -20.36 -9.84
CA LEU A 28 22.14 -18.98 -10.09
C LEU A 28 20.99 -18.01 -10.32
N ILE A 29 19.92 -18.45 -10.98
CA ILE A 29 18.72 -17.62 -11.18
C ILE A 29 18.04 -17.36 -9.83
N LYS A 30 17.84 -18.41 -9.03
CA LYS A 30 17.19 -18.31 -7.71
C LYS A 30 17.90 -17.32 -6.77
N THR A 31 19.23 -17.26 -6.80
CA THR A 31 19.98 -16.31 -5.96
C THR A 31 19.80 -14.87 -6.42
N LYS A 32 19.74 -14.62 -7.73
CA LYS A 32 19.50 -13.28 -8.29
C LYS A 32 18.09 -12.77 -7.97
N ASP A 33 17.08 -13.63 -8.14
CA ASP A 33 15.68 -13.28 -7.83
C ASP A 33 15.52 -12.92 -6.36
N ASN A 34 16.13 -13.69 -5.45
CA ASN A 34 16.14 -13.41 -4.01
C ASN A 34 16.71 -12.02 -3.67
N GLN A 35 17.74 -11.56 -4.39
CA GLN A 35 18.32 -10.22 -4.15
C GLN A 35 17.39 -9.10 -4.63
N ILE A 36 16.73 -9.28 -5.78
CA ILE A 36 15.77 -8.30 -6.32
C ILE A 36 14.56 -8.19 -5.40
N ILE A 37 14.01 -9.34 -4.95
CA ILE A 37 12.89 -9.39 -4.02
C ILE A 37 13.20 -8.61 -2.73
N LYS A 38 14.39 -8.79 -2.16
CA LYS A 38 14.83 -8.04 -0.97
C LYS A 38 14.88 -6.53 -1.20
N LYS A 39 15.40 -6.09 -2.36
CA LYS A 39 15.45 -4.66 -2.72
C LYS A 39 14.05 -4.07 -2.89
N ILE A 40 13.16 -4.77 -3.57
CA ILE A 40 11.77 -4.34 -3.75
C ILE A 40 11.08 -4.27 -2.39
N ASN A 41 11.23 -5.30 -1.55
CA ASN A 41 10.66 -5.30 -0.21
C ASN A 41 11.12 -4.07 0.59
N TYR A 42 12.41 -3.72 0.54
CA TYR A 42 12.93 -2.52 1.22
C TYR A 42 12.31 -1.20 0.73
N ILE A 43 11.92 -1.11 -0.55
CA ILE A 43 11.29 0.08 -1.12
C ILE A 43 9.82 0.22 -0.68
N LEU A 44 9.14 -0.89 -0.38
CA LEU A 44 7.75 -0.88 0.05
C LEU A 44 7.59 -0.19 1.42
N PRO A 45 6.43 0.42 1.71
CA PRO A 45 6.21 1.19 2.93
C PRO A 45 6.12 0.36 4.24
N GLN A 46 6.27 -0.96 4.16
CA GLN A 46 6.24 -1.91 5.29
C GLN A 46 5.01 -1.79 6.21
N SER A 47 3.92 -1.22 5.72
CA SER A 47 2.69 -1.00 6.51
C SER A 47 1.85 -2.26 6.72
N GLN A 48 2.17 -3.38 6.06
CA GLN A 48 1.47 -4.66 6.16
C GLN A 48 -0.07 -4.57 6.05
N CYS A 49 -0.58 -3.58 5.31
CA CYS A 49 -2.01 -3.26 5.26
C CYS A 49 -2.85 -4.22 4.40
N ARG A 50 -2.22 -5.10 3.61
CA ARG A 50 -2.86 -6.12 2.73
C ARG A 50 -3.84 -5.58 1.67
N LYS A 51 -3.91 -4.26 1.46
CA LYS A 51 -4.77 -3.62 0.46
C LYS A 51 -4.44 -3.99 -0.99
N CYS A 52 -3.22 -4.48 -1.25
CA CYS A 52 -2.80 -4.96 -2.57
C CYS A 52 -3.22 -6.41 -2.86
N GLY A 53 -3.85 -7.12 -1.92
CA GLY A 53 -4.29 -8.52 -2.08
C GLY A 53 -3.26 -9.58 -1.65
N HIS A 54 -2.08 -9.17 -1.17
CA HIS A 54 -1.04 -10.07 -0.67
C HIS A 54 -0.97 -10.08 0.86
N GLN A 55 -0.42 -11.15 1.44
CA GLN A 55 -0.37 -11.35 2.90
C GLN A 55 0.48 -10.29 3.62
N ASN A 56 1.56 -9.84 2.98
CA ASN A 56 2.52 -8.88 3.52
C ASN A 56 3.30 -8.18 2.37
N CYS A 57 4.10 -7.17 2.69
CA CYS A 57 4.92 -6.46 1.71
C CYS A 57 5.92 -7.41 1.00
N GLN A 58 6.44 -8.41 1.71
CA GLN A 58 7.40 -9.35 1.14
C GLN A 58 6.78 -10.26 0.07
N SER A 59 5.62 -10.86 0.34
CA SER A 59 4.87 -11.68 -0.62
C SER A 59 4.43 -10.87 -1.84
N TYR A 60 4.16 -9.56 -1.69
CA TYR A 60 3.95 -8.69 -2.84
C TYR A 60 5.24 -8.51 -3.67
N ALA A 61 6.39 -8.31 -3.02
CA ALA A 61 7.68 -8.21 -3.71
C ALA A 61 8.05 -9.52 -4.45
N GLU A 62 7.76 -10.67 -3.84
CA GLU A 62 7.92 -11.99 -4.45
C GLU A 62 7.03 -12.14 -5.68
N ALA A 63 5.75 -11.77 -5.57
CA ALA A 63 4.80 -11.83 -6.68
C ALA A 63 5.19 -10.92 -7.86
N ILE A 64 5.77 -9.74 -7.62
CA ILE A 64 6.27 -8.86 -8.68
C ILE A 64 7.38 -9.56 -9.50
N VAL A 65 8.28 -10.28 -8.84
CA VAL A 65 9.45 -10.90 -9.50
C VAL A 65 9.13 -12.28 -10.08
N MET A 66 8.37 -13.10 -9.36
CA MET A 66 8.12 -14.50 -9.72
C MET A 66 6.86 -14.69 -10.56
N GLU A 67 5.80 -13.92 -10.30
CA GLU A 67 4.49 -14.07 -10.95
C GLU A 67 4.22 -12.98 -11.99
N GLY A 68 5.06 -11.95 -12.07
CA GLY A 68 4.87 -10.80 -12.98
C GLY A 68 3.71 -9.90 -12.58
N ASN A 69 3.37 -9.83 -11.29
CA ASN A 69 2.27 -9.02 -10.79
C ASN A 69 2.49 -7.51 -11.03
N GLU A 70 1.40 -6.73 -11.21
CA GLU A 70 1.51 -5.28 -11.46
C GLU A 70 2.18 -4.53 -10.29
N ILE A 71 3.11 -3.63 -10.62
CA ILE A 71 3.91 -2.85 -9.66
C ILE A 71 3.15 -1.67 -9.00
N ASN A 72 1.93 -1.38 -9.44
CA ASN A 72 1.12 -0.22 -9.04
C ASN A 72 0.01 -0.55 -8.02
N LYS A 73 -0.02 -1.77 -7.46
CA LYS A 73 -1.07 -2.20 -6.51
C LYS A 73 -0.89 -1.65 -5.09
N CYS A 74 0.26 -1.05 -4.78
CA CYS A 74 0.54 -0.50 -3.46
C CYS A 74 0.00 0.93 -3.30
N ASN A 75 -1.27 1.06 -2.88
CA ASN A 75 -1.88 2.37 -2.57
C ASN A 75 -1.05 3.24 -1.59
N PRO A 76 -0.56 2.75 -0.43
CA PRO A 76 0.20 3.59 0.50
C PRO A 76 1.58 4.00 -0.03
N GLY A 77 2.17 3.22 -0.94
CA GLY A 77 3.45 3.55 -1.57
C GLY A 77 3.35 4.64 -2.63
N GLY A 78 2.18 4.73 -3.28
CA GLY A 78 1.90 5.74 -4.30
C GLY A 78 2.90 5.71 -5.47
N LYS A 79 2.93 6.81 -6.24
CA LYS A 79 3.74 6.92 -7.46
C LYS A 79 5.24 6.70 -7.23
N LEU A 80 5.78 7.18 -6.11
CA LEU A 80 7.22 7.14 -5.83
C LEU A 80 7.75 5.71 -5.72
N VAL A 81 7.00 4.83 -5.06
CA VAL A 81 7.34 3.41 -4.94
C VAL A 81 7.34 2.74 -6.31
N VAL A 82 6.33 3.00 -7.13
CA VAL A 82 6.22 2.42 -8.47
C VAL A 82 7.41 2.83 -9.35
N LEU A 83 7.83 4.10 -9.32
CA LEU A 83 8.97 4.59 -10.09
C LEU A 83 10.28 3.91 -9.69
N LYS A 84 10.54 3.77 -8.38
CA LYS A 84 11.73 3.08 -7.87
C LYS A 84 11.78 1.60 -8.26
N ILE A 85 10.63 0.92 -8.21
CA ILE A 85 10.54 -0.49 -8.62
C ILE A 85 10.71 -0.62 -10.14
N ALA A 86 10.11 0.27 -10.92
CA ALA A 86 10.28 0.30 -12.38
C ALA A 86 11.74 0.51 -12.79
N GLU A 87 12.45 1.42 -12.11
CA GLU A 87 13.88 1.65 -12.29
C GLU A 87 14.71 0.40 -11.97
N LEU A 88 14.43 -0.27 -10.84
CA LEU A 88 15.10 -1.52 -10.47
C LEU A 88 14.90 -2.65 -11.47
N LEU A 89 13.70 -2.75 -12.06
CA LEU A 89 13.35 -3.78 -13.03
C LEU A 89 13.67 -3.36 -14.48
N ASN A 90 14.19 -2.14 -14.67
CA ASN A 90 14.47 -1.55 -15.98
C ASN A 90 13.24 -1.51 -16.91
N ILE A 91 12.06 -1.25 -16.33
CA ILE A 91 10.77 -1.12 -17.02
C ILE A 91 10.51 0.37 -17.27
N LYS A 92 10.13 0.75 -18.51
CA LYS A 92 9.85 2.15 -18.84
C LYS A 92 8.64 2.67 -18.05
N PRO A 93 8.77 3.74 -17.24
CA PRO A 93 7.70 4.24 -16.37
C PRO A 93 6.56 4.98 -17.08
N LEU A 94 6.58 5.06 -18.42
CA LEU A 94 5.70 5.93 -19.21
C LEU A 94 4.26 5.37 -19.38
N GLU A 95 4.04 4.09 -19.11
CA GLU A 95 2.72 3.43 -19.24
C GLU A 95 2.02 3.22 -17.89
N ILE A 96 2.56 3.75 -16.79
CA ILE A 96 1.89 3.65 -15.50
C ILE A 96 0.70 4.60 -15.54
N ASN A 97 -0.50 4.05 -15.73
CA ASN A 97 -1.75 4.81 -15.78
C ASN A 97 -2.03 5.44 -14.40
N LEU A 98 -1.47 6.62 -14.16
CA LEU A 98 -1.52 7.36 -12.88
C LEU A 98 -2.96 7.75 -12.50
N ASN A 99 -3.88 7.71 -13.45
CA ASN A 99 -5.30 7.99 -13.22
C ASN A 99 -5.95 6.98 -12.26
N LYS A 100 -5.36 5.79 -12.08
CA LYS A 100 -5.83 4.79 -11.10
C LYS A 100 -5.60 5.22 -9.64
N PHE A 101 -4.75 6.24 -9.39
CA PHE A 101 -4.45 6.75 -8.04
C PHE A 101 -5.40 7.87 -7.58
N LYS A 102 -6.28 8.40 -8.45
CA LYS A 102 -7.22 9.46 -8.09
C LYS A 102 -8.54 8.86 -7.58
N LYS A 103 -8.49 8.06 -6.52
CA LYS A 103 -9.72 7.84 -5.73
C LYS A 103 -9.96 9.13 -4.98
N GLU A 104 -11.02 9.85 -5.33
CA GLU A 104 -11.42 11.05 -4.61
C GLU A 104 -11.52 10.71 -3.13
N LYS A 105 -10.98 11.58 -2.27
CA LYS A 105 -11.01 11.36 -0.82
C LYS A 105 -12.46 11.11 -0.42
N GLN A 106 -12.73 9.99 0.23
CA GLN A 106 -14.06 9.70 0.76
C GLN A 106 -14.05 9.96 2.25
N VAL A 107 -15.11 10.57 2.76
CA VAL A 107 -15.33 10.80 4.18
C VAL A 107 -16.56 10.03 4.62
N ALA A 108 -16.52 9.56 5.86
CA ALA A 108 -17.66 8.92 6.47
C ALA A 108 -18.71 9.99 6.83
N PHE A 109 -19.96 9.68 6.56
CA PHE A 109 -21.15 10.45 6.90
C PHE A 109 -22.07 9.57 7.76
N ILE A 110 -22.55 10.09 8.88
CA ILE A 110 -23.42 9.37 9.81
C ILE A 110 -24.84 9.89 9.59
N ASP A 111 -25.77 9.00 9.25
CA ASP A 111 -27.19 9.33 9.19
C ASP A 111 -27.74 9.46 10.61
N GLU A 112 -28.14 10.68 10.95
CA GLU A 112 -28.62 11.05 12.29
C GLU A 112 -29.90 10.28 12.67
N ASN A 113 -30.75 9.94 11.69
CA ASN A 113 -32.03 9.28 11.96
C ASN A 113 -31.86 7.82 12.39
N ASN A 114 -30.75 7.20 12.00
CA ASN A 114 -30.47 5.78 12.23
C ASN A 114 -29.36 5.55 13.28
N CYS A 115 -28.80 6.63 13.85
CA CYS A 115 -27.75 6.57 14.84
C CYS A 115 -28.32 6.41 16.26
N ILE A 116 -28.08 5.26 16.89
CA ILE A 116 -28.55 4.96 18.25
C ILE A 116 -27.59 5.41 19.38
N GLY A 117 -26.50 6.12 19.04
CA GLY A 117 -25.54 6.59 20.04
C GLY A 117 -24.69 5.49 20.72
N CYS A 118 -24.47 4.34 20.05
CA CYS A 118 -23.75 3.20 20.62
C CYS A 118 -22.25 3.45 20.91
N SER A 119 -21.66 4.51 20.36
CA SER A 119 -20.26 4.94 20.58
C SER A 119 -19.16 3.98 20.11
N LYS A 120 -19.49 2.89 19.41
CA LYS A 120 -18.48 1.99 18.81
C LYS A 120 -17.63 2.68 17.74
N CYS A 121 -18.23 3.57 16.96
CA CYS A 121 -17.53 4.33 15.93
C CYS A 121 -16.40 5.20 16.50
N ILE A 122 -16.59 5.82 17.68
CA ILE A 122 -15.56 6.63 18.36
C ILE A 122 -14.36 5.75 18.73
N GLN A 123 -14.60 4.60 19.37
CA GLN A 123 -13.54 3.70 19.84
C GLN A 123 -12.67 3.13 18.71
N ASN A 124 -13.26 2.98 17.52
CA ASN A 124 -12.58 2.42 16.35
C ASN A 124 -11.99 3.50 15.42
N CYS A 125 -12.09 4.78 15.76
CA CYS A 125 -11.54 5.85 14.95
C CYS A 125 -10.05 6.06 15.25
N PRO A 126 -9.12 5.84 14.30
CA PRO A 126 -7.68 6.00 14.55
C PRO A 126 -7.22 7.46 14.64
N VAL A 127 -8.08 8.42 14.30
CA VAL A 127 -7.78 9.86 14.25
C VAL A 127 -8.75 10.68 15.10
N ASP A 128 -9.60 10.02 15.90
CA ASP A 128 -10.55 10.63 16.82
C ASP A 128 -11.40 11.77 16.22
N VAL A 129 -11.89 11.56 14.99
CA VAL A 129 -12.62 12.59 14.23
C VAL A 129 -14.13 12.63 14.52
N ILE A 130 -14.63 11.66 15.29
CA ILE A 130 -16.06 11.47 15.55
C ILE A 130 -16.41 12.14 16.88
N ILE A 131 -17.35 13.08 16.83
CA ILE A 131 -17.79 13.86 17.98
C ILE A 131 -19.19 13.40 18.39
N GLY A 132 -19.39 13.18 19.68
CA GLY A 132 -20.68 12.93 20.30
C GLY A 132 -20.52 12.14 21.59
N THR A 133 -21.61 12.03 22.35
CA THR A 133 -21.66 11.33 23.64
C THR A 133 -22.37 9.98 23.52
N LYS A 134 -22.25 9.16 24.56
CA LYS A 134 -23.02 7.92 24.67
C LYS A 134 -24.51 8.26 24.70
N HIS A 135 -25.33 7.49 23.98
CA HIS A 135 -26.77 7.73 23.83
C HIS A 135 -27.14 9.04 23.13
N SER A 136 -26.20 9.64 22.39
CA SER A 136 -26.45 10.82 21.56
C SER A 136 -25.94 10.58 20.15
N MET A 137 -26.50 11.31 19.19
CA MET A 137 -26.07 11.26 17.79
C MET A 137 -24.60 11.67 17.65
N HIS A 138 -23.89 10.95 16.79
CA HIS A 138 -22.49 11.21 16.47
C HIS A 138 -22.37 11.94 15.15
N THR A 139 -21.39 12.83 15.03
CA THR A 139 -21.08 13.60 13.81
C THR A 139 -19.59 13.52 13.50
N ILE A 140 -19.23 13.64 12.22
CA ILE A 140 -17.85 13.48 11.74
C ILE A 140 -17.30 14.84 11.29
N LEU A 141 -16.11 15.21 11.76
CA LEU A 141 -15.38 16.34 11.21
C LEU A 141 -14.71 15.95 9.87
N GLU A 142 -15.36 16.25 8.75
CA GLU A 142 -14.92 15.86 7.41
C GLU A 142 -13.45 16.22 7.09
N GLN A 143 -12.96 17.35 7.62
CA GLN A 143 -11.61 17.87 7.37
C GLN A 143 -10.51 16.89 7.80
N PHE A 144 -10.68 16.24 8.95
CA PHE A 144 -9.68 15.35 9.54
C PHE A 144 -9.95 13.87 9.27
N CYS A 145 -11.10 13.54 8.67
CA CYS A 145 -11.44 12.17 8.36
C CYS A 145 -10.50 11.62 7.27
N THR A 146 -9.88 10.47 7.54
CA THR A 146 -8.91 9.82 6.63
C THR A 146 -9.56 8.87 5.64
N GLY A 147 -10.87 8.59 5.77
CA GLY A 147 -11.56 7.62 4.94
C GLY A 147 -11.10 6.17 5.17
N CYS A 148 -10.74 5.83 6.41
CA CYS A 148 -10.25 4.50 6.77
C CYS A 148 -11.33 3.40 6.83
N GLU A 149 -12.62 3.76 6.77
CA GLU A 149 -13.79 2.86 6.74
C GLU A 149 -13.97 1.96 7.99
N LEU A 150 -13.11 2.08 9.01
CA LEU A 150 -13.20 1.30 10.25
C LEU A 150 -14.50 1.52 11.04
N CYS A 151 -15.06 2.73 10.99
CA CYS A 151 -16.32 3.04 11.66
C CYS A 151 -17.52 2.35 10.99
N VAL A 152 -17.49 2.16 9.67
CA VAL A 152 -18.56 1.51 8.90
C VAL A 152 -18.69 0.05 9.31
N THR A 153 -17.56 -0.65 9.46
CA THR A 153 -17.55 -2.08 9.81
C THR A 153 -18.01 -2.36 11.24
N HIS A 154 -17.89 -1.38 12.15
CA HIS A 154 -18.22 -1.54 13.57
C HIS A 154 -19.58 -0.93 13.96
N CYS A 155 -20.29 -0.30 13.02
CA CYS A 155 -21.60 0.28 13.27
C CYS A 155 -22.68 -0.81 13.31
N PRO A 156 -23.40 -1.01 14.43
CA PRO A 156 -24.39 -2.09 14.56
C PRO A 156 -25.69 -1.83 13.77
N THR A 157 -26.00 -0.57 13.48
CA THR A 157 -27.19 -0.18 12.69
C THR A 157 -26.84 0.16 11.24
N ASN A 158 -25.57 0.03 10.85
CA ASN A 158 -25.06 0.40 9.53
C ASN A 158 -25.43 1.83 9.08
N CYS A 159 -25.58 2.78 10.01
CA CYS A 159 -25.97 4.16 9.71
C CYS A 159 -24.85 5.03 9.09
N ILE A 160 -23.67 4.47 8.80
CA ILE A 160 -22.49 5.22 8.32
C ILE A 160 -22.26 4.91 6.84
N THR A 161 -22.20 5.94 6.01
CA THR A 161 -21.95 5.83 4.57
C THR A 161 -20.71 6.60 4.15
N MET A 162 -20.03 6.15 3.09
CA MET A 162 -18.87 6.84 2.54
C MET A 162 -19.31 7.76 1.40
N ILE A 163 -19.15 9.06 1.60
CA ILE A 163 -19.44 10.07 0.59
C ILE A 163 -18.13 10.64 0.03
N PRO A 164 -18.04 10.96 -1.27
CA PRO A 164 -16.89 11.69 -1.80
C PRO A 164 -16.84 13.08 -1.14
N THR A 165 -15.65 13.51 -0.73
CA THR A 165 -15.49 14.86 -0.18
C THR A 165 -15.86 15.87 -1.25
N ARG A 166 -16.82 16.75 -0.95
CA ARG A 166 -16.95 17.99 -1.71
C ARG A 166 -15.63 18.72 -1.56
N ASN A 167 -14.97 18.99 -2.67
CA ASN A 167 -13.72 19.72 -2.68
C ASN A 167 -14.00 21.14 -2.18
N HIS A 168 -13.88 21.39 -0.87
CA HIS A 168 -13.80 22.73 -0.32
C HIS A 168 -12.42 23.33 -0.64
N ASN A 169 -12.06 23.34 -1.93
CA ASN A 169 -10.98 24.14 -2.49
C ASN A 169 -11.39 25.63 -2.59
N ASN A 170 -12.27 26.10 -1.69
CA ASN A 170 -12.33 27.52 -1.37
C ASN A 170 -11.19 27.79 -0.39
N ASN A 171 -10.00 27.84 -0.98
CA ASN A 171 -8.88 28.69 -0.64
C ASN A 171 -9.28 30.15 -0.34
N LYS A 172 -10.17 30.39 0.64
CA LYS A 172 -9.90 31.47 1.57
C LYS A 172 -8.62 31.06 2.28
N LYS A 173 -7.49 31.37 1.64
CA LYS A 173 -6.21 31.55 2.31
C LYS A 173 -6.56 32.20 3.64
N TRP A 174 -6.14 31.59 4.73
CA TRP A 174 -6.00 32.34 5.96
C TRP A 174 -5.17 33.58 5.58
N ASN A 175 -5.83 34.72 5.48
CA ASN A 175 -5.17 36.02 5.41
C ASN A 175 -4.63 36.18 6.82
N GLY A 176 -3.44 35.61 7.07
CA GLY A 176 -2.83 35.59 8.39
C GLY A 176 -2.97 36.98 8.99
N ILE A 177 -3.77 37.08 10.05
CA ILE A 177 -3.70 38.24 10.92
C ILE A 177 -2.30 38.13 11.50
N THR A 178 -1.39 38.96 11.01
CA THR A 178 -0.08 39.12 11.60
C THR A 178 -0.31 39.73 12.98
N ILE A 179 -0.39 38.88 14.00
CA ILE A 179 -0.37 39.34 15.39
C ILE A 179 1.01 39.98 15.57
N PRO A 180 1.11 41.29 15.83
CA PRO A 180 2.40 41.93 16.02
C PRO A 180 3.03 41.32 17.28
N ILE A 181 4.08 40.53 17.09
CA ILE A 181 4.85 39.95 18.18
C ILE A 181 5.68 41.11 18.74
N GLN A 182 5.18 41.78 19.77
CA GLN A 182 5.94 42.80 20.47
C GLN A 182 6.95 42.06 21.34
N SER A 183 8.21 42.04 20.90
CA SER A 183 9.30 41.44 21.65
C SER A 183 9.52 42.25 22.93
N ILE A 184 9.07 41.69 24.05
CA ILE A 184 9.34 42.23 25.37
C ILE A 184 10.85 42.05 25.60
N LYS A 185 11.61 43.14 25.59
CA LYS A 185 13.01 43.12 26.02
C LYS A 185 13.04 42.80 27.51
N ILE A 186 13.50 41.60 27.84
CA ILE A 186 13.81 41.23 29.21
C ILE A 186 15.05 42.03 29.61
N GLN A 187 14.90 43.04 30.47
CA GLN A 187 16.03 43.73 31.09
C GLN A 187 16.62 42.81 32.17
N THR A 188 17.84 42.36 31.93
CA THR A 188 18.74 41.79 32.95
C THR A 188 19.24 42.87 33.89
#